data_AF-A0A963B3S6-F1
#
_entry.id   AF-A0A963B3S6-F1
#
_cell.length_a   1.000
_cell.length_b   1.000
_cell.length_c   1.000
_cell.angle_alpha   90.00
_cell.angle_beta   90.00
_cell.angle_gamma   90.00
#
_symmetry.space_group_name_H-M   'P 1'
#
loop_
_entity.id
_entity.type
_entity.pdbx_description
1 polymer ?
#
loop_
_entity_poly.entity_id
_entity_poly.type
_entity_poly.pdbx_seq_one_letter_code
_entity_poly.pdbx_strand_id
1 'polypeptide(L)' 'MTDTVLMERHGGVVLLRLNRPDKLNAINGVHSVCLASSAANVHSRSKGS' A
#
# COMPACT_ATOMS: atom_id res chain seq x y z
N MET A 1 16.79 0.36 8.18
CA MET A 1 16.29 -0.15 6.90
C MET A 1 15.04 0.66 6.60
N THR A 2 15.07 1.52 5.57
CA THR A 2 13.94 2.43 5.29
C THR A 2 12.81 1.67 4.61
N ASP A 3 11.58 1.82 5.12
CA ASP A 3 10.40 1.21 4.49
C ASP A 3 10.23 1.70 3.07
N THR A 4 10.08 0.75 2.14
CA THR A 4 9.97 1.02 0.71
C THR A 4 8.54 1.36 0.25
N VAL A 5 7.57 1.17 1.15
CA VAL A 5 6.16 1.57 1.02
C VAL A 5 5.74 2.18 2.34
N LEU A 6 5.12 3.35 2.29
CA LEU A 6 4.48 3.98 3.44
C LEU A 6 2.96 3.83 3.29
N MET A 7 2.28 3.52 4.39
CA MET A 7 0.83 3.42 4.45
C MET A 7 0.28 4.39 5.47
N GLU A 8 -0.68 5.22 5.06
CA GLU A 8 -1.40 6.14 5.93
C GLU A 8 -2.91 5.96 5.73
N ARG A 9 -3.69 6.13 6.80
CA ARG A 9 -5.16 6.11 6.73
C ARG A 9 -5.71 7.50 7.02
N HIS A 10 -6.50 8.01 6.09
CA HIS A 10 -7.19 9.30 6.19
C HIS A 10 -8.70 9.04 6.08
N GLY A 11 -9.37 8.90 7.22
CA GLY A 11 -10.78 8.51 7.28
C GLY A 11 -11.02 7.14 6.61
N GLY A 12 -11.88 7.14 5.58
CA GLY A 12 -12.21 5.95 4.77
C GLY A 12 -11.20 5.61 3.67
N VAL A 13 -10.16 6.44 3.48
CA VAL A 13 -9.17 6.28 2.39
C VAL A 13 -7.85 5.77 2.96
N VAL A 14 -7.23 4.81 2.27
CA VAL A 14 -5.87 4.35 2.54
C VAL A 14 -4.95 4.92 1.47
N LEU A 15 -3.93 5.66 1.90
CA LEU A 15 -2.89 6.22 1.04
C LEU A 15 -1.65 5.30 1.08
N LEU A 16 -1.28 4.75 -0.07
CA LEU A 16 -0.01 4.04 -0.24
C LEU A 16 0.98 4.94 -0.98
N ARG A 17 2.17 5.13 -0.41
CA ARG A 17 3.26 5.91 -1.02
C ARG A 17 4.47 5.02 -1.24
N LEU A 18 4.96 4.97 -2.47
CA LEU A 18 6.25 4.34 -2.76
C LEU A 18 7.37 5.24 -2.23
N ASN A 19 8.31 4.64 -1.49
CA ASN A 19 9.39 5.35 -0.81
C ASN A 19 10.76 4.79 -1.20
N ARG A 20 11.02 4.78 -2.51
CA ARG A 20 12.32 4.44 -3.13
C ARG A 20 12.71 5.51 -4.15
N PRO A 21 12.88 6.77 -3.72
CA PRO A 21 13.18 7.87 -4.64
C PRO A 21 14.49 7.67 -5.41
N ASP A 22 15.47 7.00 -4.79
CA ASP A 22 16.76 6.62 -5.39
C ASP A 22 16.62 5.67 -6.61
N LYS A 23 15.49 4.98 -6.72
CA LYS A 23 15.15 4.09 -7.85
C LYS A 23 13.97 4.58 -8.67
N LEU A 24 13.64 5.88 -8.60
CA LEU A 24 12.46 6.43 -9.26
C LEU A 24 11.17 5.69 -8.88
N ASN A 25 11.12 5.14 -7.65
CA ASN A 25 10.02 4.30 -7.17
C ASN A 25 9.72 3.05 -8.01
N ALA A 26 10.74 2.47 -8.65
CA ALA A 26 10.59 1.22 -9.38
C ALA A 26 9.97 0.11 -8.51
N ILE A 27 8.94 -0.53 -9.07
CA ILE A 27 8.17 -1.61 -8.42
C ILE A 27 9.04 -2.86 -8.33
N ASN A 28 9.07 -3.47 -7.15
CA ASN A 28 9.70 -4.77 -6.92
C ASN A 28 8.73 -5.76 -6.24
N GLY A 29 9.19 -6.98 -5.97
CA GLY A 29 8.36 -8.03 -5.35
C GLY A 29 7.80 -7.68 -3.96
N VAL A 30 8.40 -6.73 -3.24
CA VAL A 30 7.88 -6.28 -1.93
C VAL A 30 6.68 -5.36 -2.12
N HIS A 31 6.70 -4.54 -3.17
CA HIS A 31 5.61 -3.62 -3.50
C HIS A 31 4.34 -4.35 -3.96
N SER A 32 4.48 -5.42 -4.76
CA SER A 32 3.34 -6.19 -5.25
C SER A 32 2.57 -6.89 -4.12
N VAL A 33 3.27 -7.41 -3.11
CA VAL A 33 2.67 -8.06 -1.94
C VAL A 33 1.91 -7.05 -1.06
N CYS A 34 2.49 -5.87 -0.84
CA CYS A 34 1.84 -4.79 -0.09
C CYS A 34 0.55 -4.34 -0.77
N LEU A 35 0.58 -4.05 -2.08
CA LEU A 35 -0.61 -3.60 -2.81
C LEU A 35 -1.74 -4.65 -2.80
N ALA A 36 -1.41 -5.93 -3.03
CA ALA A 36 -2.40 -7.00 -3.05
C ALA A 36 -3.10 -7.15 -1.68
N SER A 37 -2.33 -7.07 -0.60
CA SER A 37 -2.85 -7.18 0.78
C SER A 37 -3.75 -5.99 1.15
N SER A 38 -3.37 -4.78 0.74
CA SER A 38 -4.18 -3.58 0.98
C SER A 38 -5.51 -3.62 0.22
N ALA A 39 -5.51 -4.06 -1.05
CA ALA A 39 -6.71 -4.16 -1.85
C ALA A 39 -7.72 -5.19 -1.29
N ALA A 40 -7.22 -6.34 -0.83
CA ALA A 40 -8.06 -7.37 -0.21
C ALA A 40 -8.77 -6.85 1.07
N ASN A 41 -8.09 -6.02 1.86
CA ASN A 41 -8.65 -5.45 3.09
C ASN A 41 -9.70 -4.35 2.85
N VAL A 42 -9.67 -3.69 1.68
CA VAL A 42 -10.74 -2.75 1.27
C VAL A 42 -11.98 -3.51 0.81
N HIS A 43 -11.80 -4.61 0.07
CA HIS A 43 -12.92 -5.42 -0.43
C HIS A 43 -13.69 -6.14 0.68
N SER A 44 -12.99 -6.67 1.69
CA SER A 44 -13.63 -7.40 2.80
C SER A 44 -14.53 -6.51 3.67
N ARG A 45 -14.18 -5.22 3.84
CA ARG A 45 -15.00 -4.26 4.62
C ARG A 45 -16.20 -3.71 3.84
N SER A 46 -16.19 -3.76 2.51
CA SER A 46 -17.34 -3.37 1.69
C SER A 46 -18.52 -4.33 1.79
N LYS A 47 -18.31 -5.58 2.25
CA LYS A 47 -19.36 -6.61 2.34
C LYS A 47 -19.86 -6.87 3.76
N GLY A 48 -19.42 -6.09 4.73
CA GLY A 48 -19.77 -6.25 6.15
C GLY A 48 -20.43 -5.01 6.77
N SER A 49 -21.28 -4.30 6.00
CA SER A 49 -22.13 -3.22 6.52
C SER A 49 -23.60 -3.61 6.47
#